data_AF-A0A7Y3GTT3-F1
#
_entry.id   AF-A0A7Y3GTT3-F1
#
_cell.length_a   1.000
_cell.length_b   1.000
_cell.length_c   1.000
_cell.angle_alpha   90.00
_cell.angle_beta   90.00
_cell.angle_gamma   90.00
#
_symmetry.space_group_name_H-M   'P 1'
#
loop_
_entity.id
_entity.type
_entity.pdbx_description
1 polymer ?
#
loop_
_entity_poly.entity_id
_entity_poly.type
_entity_poly.pdbx_seq_one_letter_code
_entity_poly.pdbx_strand_id
1 'polypeptide(L)' 'LFPLNPDVYYVTEAPVYISFDYIILLNVGTFIVCMLMLLIPSYIITKISPVTAIRFD' A
#
# COMPACT_ATOMS: atom_id res chain seq x y z
N LEU A 1 1.79 27.82 9.81
CA LEU A 1 0.60 27.19 10.43
C LEU A 1 -0.59 28.05 10.06
N PHE A 2 -1.46 27.58 9.17
CA PHE A 2 -2.63 28.33 8.72
C PHE A 2 -3.77 28.05 9.71
N PRO A 3 -4.18 29.02 10.55
CA PRO A 3 -5.22 28.77 11.54
C PRO A 3 -6.58 28.64 10.85
N LEU A 4 -7.32 27.58 11.18
CA LEU A 4 -8.70 27.38 10.73
C LEU A 4 -9.68 28.02 11.72
N ASN A 5 -10.79 28.53 11.19
CA ASN A 5 -11.85 29.20 11.93
C ASN A 5 -12.45 28.27 13.02
N PRO A 6 -12.42 28.67 14.31
CA PRO A 6 -12.75 27.83 15.47
C PRO A 6 -14.23 27.46 15.60
N ASP A 7 -15.13 28.06 14.81
CA ASP A 7 -16.57 27.78 14.89
C ASP A 7 -17.00 26.46 14.23
N VAL A 8 -16.12 25.81 13.44
CA VAL A 8 -16.43 24.57 12.70
C VAL A 8 -15.53 23.39 13.10
N TYR A 9 -14.36 23.65 13.69
CA TYR A 9 -13.39 22.62 14.04
C TYR A 9 -13.15 22.61 15.55
N TYR A 10 -13.68 21.59 16.23
CA TYR A 10 -13.54 21.33 17.68
C TYR A 10 -12.10 21.03 18.15
N VAL A 11 -11.08 21.42 17.39
CA VAL A 11 -9.66 21.24 17.71
C VAL A 11 -8.87 22.42 17.17
N THR A 12 -8.25 23.16 18.07
CA THR A 12 -7.55 24.43 17.81
C THR A 12 -6.34 24.26 16.89
N GLU A 13 -5.69 23.10 16.93
CA GLU A 13 -4.56 22.74 16.08
C GLU A 13 -4.59 21.22 15.87
N ALA A 14 -4.45 20.73 14.64
CA ALA A 14 -4.18 19.32 14.38
C ALA A 14 -2.65 19.16 14.29
N PRO A 15 -1.96 18.75 15.38
CA PRO A 15 -0.51 18.60 15.34
C PRO A 15 -0.14 17.46 14.40
N VAL A 16 0.48 17.80 13.27
CA VAL A 16 0.98 16.81 12.29
C VAL A 16 2.45 16.54 12.58
N TYR A 17 2.74 15.38 13.18
CA TYR A 17 4.10 14.92 13.42
C TYR A 17 4.65 14.27 12.16
N ILE A 18 5.50 15.00 11.45
CA ILE A 18 6.19 14.51 10.25
C ILE A 18 7.61 14.15 10.67
N SER A 19 7.91 12.86 10.76
CA SER A 19 9.27 12.40 10.98
C SER A 19 9.79 11.63 9.77
N PHE A 20 11.07 11.83 9.48
CA PHE A 20 11.70 11.37 8.25
C PHE A 20 11.84 9.84 8.20
N ASP A 21 12.01 9.21 9.36
CA ASP A 21 12.00 7.77 9.55
C ASP A 21 10.66 7.13 9.17
N TYR A 22 9.53 7.71 9.61
CA TYR A 22 8.20 7.22 9.22
C TYR A 22 7.99 7.33 7.71
N ILE A 23 8.41 8.43 7.08
CA ILE A 23 8.29 8.61 5.63
C ILE A 23 9.06 7.51 4.89
N ILE A 24 10.32 7.28 5.25
CA ILE A 24 11.15 6.27 4.58
C ILE A 24 10.56 4.88 4.80
N LEU A 25 10.24 4.52 6.04
CA LEU A 25 9.76 3.19 6.39
C LEU A 25 8.42 2.88 5.71
N LEU A 26 7.49 3.85 5.66
CA LEU A 26 6.21 3.70 4.99
C LEU A 26 6.37 3.54 3.47
N ASN A 27 7.22 4.34 2.82
CA ASN A 27 7.43 4.24 1.38
C ASN A 27 8.11 2.92 0.99
N VAL A 28 9.16 2.53 1.72
CA VAL A 28 9.87 1.26 1.49
C VAL A 28 8.94 0.08 1.76
N GLY A 29 8.19 0.11 2.87
CA GLY A 29 7.22 -0.93 3.21
C GLY A 29 6.13 -1.06 2.15
N THR A 30 5.56 0.05 1.70
CA THR A 30 4.55 0.07 0.63
C THR A 30 5.11 -0.50 -0.67
N PHE A 31 6.32 -0.09 -1.06
CA PHE A 31 6.99 -0.60 -2.26
C PHE A 31 7.18 -2.12 -2.21
N ILE A 32 7.67 -2.66 -1.09
CA ILE A 32 7.86 -4.11 -0.90
C ILE A 32 6.52 -4.83 -0.97
N VAL A 33 5.49 -4.32 -0.29
CA VAL A 33 4.15 -4.93 -0.29
C VAL A 33 3.57 -4.98 -1.69
N CYS A 34 3.66 -3.89 -2.46
CA CYS A 34 3.22 -3.87 -3.86
C CYS A 34 3.99 -4.87 -4.72
N MET A 35 5.32 -4.96 -4.54
CA MET A 35 6.15 -5.92 -5.27
C MET A 35 5.74 -7.36 -4.94
N LEU A 36 5.53 -7.69 -3.68
CA LEU A 36 5.08 -9.02 -3.24
C LEU A 36 3.70 -9.37 -3.79
N MET A 37 2.74 -8.44 -3.73
CA MET A 37 1.39 -8.65 -4.28
C MET A 37 1.39 -8.96 -5.77
N LEU A 38 2.40 -8.51 -6.53
CA LEU A 38 2.52 -8.84 -7.95
C LEU A 38 3.30 -10.14 -8.18
N LEU A 39 4.44 -10.31 -7.48
CA LEU A 39 5.33 -11.45 -7.68
C LEU A 39 4.73 -12.77 -7.19
N ILE A 40 4.04 -12.77 -6.05
CA ILE A 40 3.45 -13.98 -5.49
C ILE A 40 2.43 -14.60 -6.46
N PRO A 41 1.37 -13.89 -6.93
CA PRO A 41 0.42 -14.47 -7.87
C PRO A 41 1.06 -14.74 -9.24
N SER A 42 2.00 -13.90 -9.69
CA SER A 42 2.74 -14.15 -10.94
C SER A 42 3.46 -15.50 -10.89
N TYR A 43 4.15 -15.79 -9.79
CA TYR A 43 4.84 -17.06 -9.60
C TYR A 43 3.86 -18.24 -9.55
N ILE A 44 2.75 -18.12 -8.83
CA ILE A 44 1.71 -19.16 -8.75
C ILE A 44 1.19 -19.50 -10.15
N ILE A 45 0.92 -18.49 -10.98
CA ILE A 45 0.41 -18.69 -12.34
C ILE A 45 1.42 -19.44 -13.23
N THR A 46 2.73 -19.18 -13.09
CA THR A 46 3.74 -19.92 -13.87
C THR A 46 3.80 -21.43 -13.54
N LYS A 47 3.26 -21.86 -12.39
CA LYS A 47 3.19 -23.26 -11.99
C LYS A 47 1.89 -23.95 -12.44
N ILE A 48 0.94 -23.21 -13.01
CA ILE A 48 -0.28 -23.78 -13.58
C ILE A 48 0.10 -24.49 -14.89
N SER A 49 0.07 -25.82 -14.84
CA SER A 49 0.28 -26.69 -16.01
C SER A 49 -0.77 -26.39 -17.09
N PRO A 50 -0.38 -25.91 -18.29
CA PRO A 50 -1.32 -25.70 -19.38
C PRO A 50 -1.99 -27.01 -19.82
N VAL A 51 -1.32 -28.16 -19.64
CA VAL A 51 -1.83 -29.50 -19.99
C VAL A 51 -2.99 -29.94 -19.11
N THR A 52 -3.08 -29.45 -17.87
CA THR A 52 -4.20 -29.78 -16.96
C THR A 52 -5.40 -28.84 -17.15
N ALA A 53 -5.16 -27.61 -17.62
CA ALA A 53 -6.21 -26.64 -17.92
C ALA A 53 -6.89 -26.88 -19.28
N ILE A 54 -6.15 -27.41 -20.26
CA ILE A 54 -6.72 -27.87 -21.53
C ILE A 54 -7.32 -29.26 -21.31
N ARG A 55 -8.52 -29.31 -20.74
CA ARG A 55 -9.39 -30.47 -20.93
C ARG A 55 -9.87 -30.42 -22.38
N PHE A 56 -9.28 -31.25 -23.24
CA PHE A 56 -9.92 -31.63 -24.49
C PHE A 56 -11.15 -32.48 -24.10
N ASP A 57 -12.32 -31.86 -24.04
CA ASP A 57 -13.58 -32.59 -24.32
C ASP A 57 -13.68 -32.85 -25.83
#